data_AF-A0A378AMJ7-F1
#
_entry.id   AF-A0A378AMJ7-F1
#
_cell.length_a   1.000
_cell.length_b   1.000
_cell.length_c   1.000
_cell.angle_alpha   90.00
_cell.angle_beta   90.00
_cell.angle_gamma   90.00
#
_symmetry.space_group_name_H-M   'P 1'
#
loop_
_entity.id
_entity.type
_entity.pdbx_description
1 polymer ?
#
loop_
_entity_poly.entity_id
_entity_poly.type
_entity_poly.pdbx_seq_one_letter_code
_entity_poly.pdbx_strand_id
1 'polypeptide(L)' 'MRNGWAFTHLELLPVNEHPFDGSWGYQPTGLYAPTRRFGTRDDFRYFINAAHAAGLNVILDWVPGHFPADDFALASV' A
#
# COMPACT_ATOMS: atom_id res chain seq x y z
N MET A 1 19.23 -3.68 -20.29
CA MET A 1 20.26 -3.23 -19.31
C MET A 1 19.67 -3.47 -17.93
N ARG A 2 20.38 -4.15 -17.03
CA ARG A 2 19.88 -4.46 -15.67
C ARG A 2 20.29 -3.30 -14.76
N ASN A 3 19.31 -2.65 -14.14
CA ASN A 3 19.46 -1.49 -13.27
C ASN A 3 20.49 -1.85 -12.17
N GLY A 4 21.38 -0.94 -11.76
CA GLY A 4 22.54 -1.24 -10.91
C GLY A 4 22.25 -1.81 -9.50
N TRP A 5 20.98 -2.05 -9.18
CA TRP A 5 20.47 -2.55 -7.92
C TRP A 5 19.85 -3.91 -8.21
N ALA A 6 20.38 -4.99 -7.62
CA ALA A 6 20.10 -6.38 -8.01
C ALA A 6 18.69 -6.90 -7.67
N PHE A 7 17.74 -6.03 -7.34
CA PHE A 7 16.38 -6.40 -6.95
C PHE A 7 15.52 -6.77 -8.16
N THR A 8 14.60 -7.71 -7.94
CA THR A 8 13.61 -8.15 -8.94
C THR A 8 12.19 -7.73 -8.57
N HIS A 9 11.97 -7.37 -7.31
CA HIS A 9 10.67 -6.99 -6.76
C HIS A 9 10.81 -5.75 -5.88
N LEU A 10 9.71 -5.01 -5.76
CA LEU A 10 9.47 -4.03 -4.71
C LEU A 10 8.41 -4.61 -3.77
N GLU A 11 8.71 -4.69 -2.48
CA GLU A 11 7.70 -5.00 -1.47
C GLU A 11 7.31 -3.70 -0.77
N LEU A 12 6.02 -3.39 -0.80
CA LEU A 12 5.47 -2.21 -0.14
C LEU A 12 4.84 -2.64 1.18
N LEU A 13 5.18 -1.92 2.24
CA LEU A 13 4.34 -1.88 3.45
C LEU A 13 2.90 -1.49 3.08
N PRO A 14 1.91 -1.75 3.94
CA PRO A 14 0.50 -1.66 3.58
C PRO A 14 0.13 -0.33 2.93
N VAL A 15 -0.39 -0.41 1.70
CA VAL A 15 -0.75 0.77 0.89
C VAL A 15 -2.18 1.22 1.11
N ASN A 16 -2.98 0.42 1.83
CA ASN A 16 -4.37 0.72 2.14
C ASN A 16 -4.52 2.03 2.91
N GLU A 17 -5.69 2.65 2.80
CA GLU A 17 -5.97 3.82 3.61
C GLU A 17 -5.96 3.47 5.10
N HIS A 18 -5.22 4.27 5.87
CA HIS A 18 -4.97 4.10 7.31
C HIS A 18 -4.93 5.47 7.98
N PRO A 19 -5.38 5.62 9.24
CA PRO A 19 -5.56 6.93 9.84
C PRO A 19 -4.28 7.47 10.49
N PHE A 20 -3.33 6.61 10.84
CA PHE A 20 -2.17 6.98 11.65
C PHE A 20 -0.85 6.51 11.04
N ASP A 21 0.05 7.45 10.74
CA ASP A 21 1.34 7.19 10.08
C ASP A 21 2.26 6.29 10.93
N GLY A 22 2.17 6.41 12.26
CA GLY A 22 2.96 5.60 13.19
C GLY A 22 2.58 4.11 13.20
N SER A 23 1.46 3.73 12.58
CA SER A 23 1.11 2.32 12.35
C SER A 23 1.91 1.69 11.20
N TRP A 24 2.61 2.50 10.41
CA TRP A 24 3.27 2.12 9.15
C TRP A 24 2.30 1.47 8.14
N GLY A 25 1.00 1.75 8.25
CA GLY A 25 -0.05 1.18 7.41
C GLY A 25 -0.70 -0.08 7.98
N TYR A 26 -0.17 -0.67 9.05
CA TYR A 26 -0.68 -1.93 9.62
C TYR A 26 -2.00 -1.80 10.39
N GLN A 27 -2.60 -0.61 10.44
CA GLN A 27 -3.93 -0.38 10.99
C GLN A 27 -4.87 0.20 9.92
N PRO A 28 -5.30 -0.61 8.93
CA PRO A 28 -6.08 -0.11 7.81
C PRO A 28 -7.53 0.18 8.21
N THR A 29 -8.09 1.25 7.64
CA THR A 29 -9.52 1.59 7.74
C THR A 29 -10.21 1.58 6.38
N GLY A 30 -9.47 1.74 5.28
CA GLY A 30 -9.96 1.62 3.90
C GLY A 30 -9.29 0.49 3.13
N LEU A 31 -9.80 -0.73 3.26
CA LEU A 31 -9.23 -1.94 2.61
C LEU A 31 -9.24 -1.94 1.08
N TYR A 32 -10.07 -1.12 0.45
CA TYR A 32 -10.27 -1.14 -1.00
C TYR A 32 -9.68 0.08 -1.72
N ALA A 33 -9.01 0.98 -1.00
CA ALA A 33 -8.42 2.18 -1.56
C ALA A 33 -6.94 2.30 -1.15
N PRO A 34 -6.03 2.66 -2.08
CA PRO A 34 -4.70 3.11 -1.69
C PRO A 34 -4.80 4.43 -0.93
N THR A 35 -3.88 4.66 0.01
CA THR A 35 -3.87 5.87 0.84
C THR A 35 -3.75 7.14 -0.01
N ARG A 36 -4.53 8.17 0.36
CA ARG A 36 -4.49 9.49 -0.29
C ARG A 36 -3.20 10.27 -0.03
N ARG A 37 -2.36 9.84 0.93
CA ARG A 37 -1.08 10.49 1.27
C ARG A 37 -0.16 10.70 0.08
N PHE A 38 -0.23 9.81 -0.91
CA PHE A 38 0.65 9.81 -2.09
C PHE A 38 -0.07 10.12 -3.40
N GLY A 39 -1.31 10.63 -3.33
CA GLY A 39 -2.08 11.06 -4.50
C GLY A 39 -3.39 10.32 -4.70
N THR A 40 -3.74 10.07 -5.95
CA THR A 40 -4.97 9.40 -6.36
C THR A 40 -4.72 7.92 -6.65
N ARG A 41 -5.80 7.15 -6.79
CA ARG A 41 -5.70 5.74 -7.24
C ARG A 41 -4.99 5.61 -8.60
N ASP A 42 -5.10 6.63 -9.46
CA ASP A 42 -4.51 6.61 -10.80
C ASP A 42 -3.00 6.87 -10.72
N ASP A 43 -2.55 7.64 -9.74
CA ASP A 43 -1.11 7.82 -9.44
C ASP A 43 -0.50 6.52 -8.91
N PHE A 44 -1.22 5.77 -8.06
CA PHE A 44 -0.78 4.43 -7.63
C PHE A 44 -0.72 3.46 -8.82
N ARG A 45 -1.72 3.48 -9.72
CA ARG A 45 -1.68 2.69 -10.95
C ARG A 45 -0.49 3.05 -11.84
N TYR A 46 -0.18 4.34 -11.95
CA TYR A 46 0.98 4.82 -12.70
C TYR A 46 2.29 4.29 -12.10
N PHE A 47 2.46 4.32 -10.78
CA PHE A 47 3.62 3.73 -10.10
C PHE A 47 3.80 2.24 -10.43
N ILE A 48 2.72 1.45 -10.34
CA ILE A 48 2.76 0.01 -10.67
C ILE A 48 3.17 -0.21 -12.13
N ASN A 49 2.60 0.56 -13.06
CA ASN A 49 2.96 0.47 -14.48
C ASN A 49 4.43 0.84 -14.71
N ALA A 50 4.95 1.85 -14.02
CA ALA A 50 6.35 2.24 -14.12
C ALA A 50 7.29 1.16 -13.57
N ALA A 51 6.94 0.52 -12.45
CA ALA A 51 7.70 -0.62 -11.91
C ALA A 51 7.76 -1.78 -12.92
N HIS A 52 6.62 -2.17 -13.48
CA HIS A 52 6.57 -3.24 -14.49
C HIS A 52 7.36 -2.88 -15.75
N ALA A 53 7.28 -1.64 -16.24
CA ALA A 53 8.07 -1.17 -17.39
C ALA A 53 9.59 -1.21 -17.12
N ALA A 54 10.00 -1.05 -15.87
CA ALA A 54 11.38 -1.17 -15.43
C ALA A 54 11.82 -2.63 -15.15
N GLY A 55 10.95 -3.62 -15.36
CA GLY A 55 11.22 -5.03 -15.12
C GLY A 55 11.18 -5.43 -13.63
N LEU A 56 10.52 -4.65 -12.79
CA LEU A 56 10.31 -4.92 -11.37
C LEU A 56 8.86 -5.37 -11.13
N ASN A 57 8.68 -6.45 -10.38
CA ASN A 57 7.37 -6.86 -9.89
C ASN A 57 7.07 -6.18 -8.55
N VAL A 58 5.79 -6.13 -8.15
CA VAL A 58 5.38 -5.48 -6.89
C VAL A 58 4.62 -6.45 -5.99
N ILE A 59 5.01 -6.50 -4.73
CA ILE A 59 4.36 -7.24 -3.63
C ILE A 59 3.77 -6.21 -2.68
N LEU A 60 2.56 -6.47 -2.18
CA LEU A 60 1.89 -5.61 -1.21
C LEU A 60 1.68 -6.38 0.08
N ASP A 61 2.10 -5.78 1.20
CA ASP A 61 1.68 -6.24 2.51
C ASP A 61 0.17 -6.10 2.64
N TRP A 62 -0.48 -7.23 2.89
CA TRP A 62 -1.92 -7.30 3.09
C TRP A 62 -2.22 -7.56 4.57
N VAL A 63 -3.14 -6.79 5.13
CA VAL A 63 -3.46 -6.81 6.57
C VAL A 63 -4.92 -7.26 6.78
N PRO A 64 -5.22 -8.57 6.68
CA PRO A 64 -6.56 -9.10 6.91
C PRO A 64 -6.85 -9.44 8.38
N GLY A 65 -5.83 -9.38 9.25
CA GLY A 65 -5.89 -9.97 10.59
C GLY A 65 -6.67 -9.16 11.63
N HIS A 66 -6.89 -7.86 11.40
CA HIS A 66 -7.58 -6.98 12.34
C HIS A 66 -7.99 -5.65 11.69
N PHE A 67 -8.84 -4.90 12.39
CA PHE A 67 -9.19 -3.50 12.10
C PHE A 67 -9.01 -2.66 13.37
N PRO A 68 -8.58 -1.39 13.26
CA PRO A 68 -8.54 -0.51 14.41
C PRO A 68 -9.96 -0.07 14.82
N ALA A 69 -10.10 0.39 16.07
CA ALA A 69 -11.39 0.71 16.69
C ALA A 69 -11.84 2.16 16.50
N ASP A 70 -11.30 2.88 15.52
CA ASP A 70 -11.76 4.23 15.18
C ASP A 70 -13.26 4.21 14.83
N ASP A 71 -14.02 5.21 15.28
CA ASP A 71 -15.49 5.28 15.09
C ASP A 71 -15.95 5.18 13.62
N PHE A 72 -15.08 5.60 12.68
CA PHE A 72 -15.34 5.56 11.24
C PHE A 72 -14.82 4.29 10.55
N ALA A 73 -14.20 3.37 11.29
CA ALA A 73 -13.61 2.14 10.79
C ALA A 73 -14.62 0.97 10.80
N LEU A 74 -14.09 -0.25 10.69
CA LEU A 74 -14.87 -1.48 10.51
C LEU A 74 -15.06 -2.30 11.78
N ALA A 75 -14.36 -1.96 12.87
CA ALA A 75 -14.51 -2.69 14.13
C ALA A 75 -15.88 -2.37 14.75
N SER A 76 -16.69 -3.39 14.99
CA SER A 76 -17.89 -3.28 15.82
C SER A 76 -17.48 -3.39 17.29
N VAL A 77 -17.80 -2.37 18.08
CA VAL A 77 -17.83 -2.46 19.56
C VAL A 77 -18.93 -3.41 20.04
#